data_AF-A0A4R7WH58-F1
#
_entry.id   AF-A0A4R7WH58-F1
#
_cell.length_a   1.000
_cell.length_b   1.000
_cell.length_c   1.000
_cell.angle_alpha   90.00
_cell.angle_beta   90.00
_cell.angle_gamma   90.00
#
_symmetry.space_group_name_H-M   'P 1'
#
loop_
_entity.id
_entity.type
_entity.pdbx_description
1 polymer ?
#
loop_
_entity_poly.entity_id
_entity_poly.type
_entity_poly.pdbx_seq_one_letter_code
_entity_poly.pdbx_strand_id
1 'polypeptide(L)'
;MSMRSYKSHALKKRMSVILLLIFLFLAAANMATWKENITSLSNAQNSVLGRFAQEALAAGDKSTTDLGLTLSEADLVDRTMIPAIEHATLLLPATSNTATVGSIDEIRRTDKGWAVRGWSFPTDTGERPEFLIASQNGKVIGALRFNQKRPDVVKALGRQDALLSGFSGQITTATKPADCSITLFTLSSSLKLYPMPDACEKAAHPIP
;
A
#
# COMPACT_ATOMS: atom_id res chain seq x y z
N MET A 1 -45.67 -54.46 -11.12
CA MET A 1 -44.65 -53.47 -10.72
C MET A 1 -45.30 -52.49 -9.74
N SER A 2 -44.94 -52.59 -8.46
CA SER A 2 -45.75 -52.14 -7.32
C SER A 2 -45.86 -50.61 -7.18
N MET A 3 -47.09 -50.10 -7.00
CA MET A 3 -47.43 -48.69 -6.73
C MET A 3 -46.65 -48.04 -5.58
N ARG A 4 -46.07 -48.83 -4.66
CA ARG A 4 -45.21 -48.33 -3.57
C ARG A 4 -43.87 -47.76 -4.07
N SER A 5 -43.30 -48.32 -5.14
CA SER A 5 -41.99 -47.90 -5.66
C SER A 5 -42.06 -46.54 -6.37
N TYR A 6 -43.15 -46.29 -7.11
CA TYR A 6 -43.39 -45.02 -7.80
C TYR A 6 -43.60 -43.84 -6.82
N LYS A 7 -44.34 -44.06 -5.72
CA LYS A 7 -44.52 -43.05 -4.67
C LYS A 7 -43.21 -42.69 -3.96
N SER A 8 -42.31 -43.66 -3.74
CA SER A 8 -41.00 -43.43 -3.11
C SER A 8 -40.08 -42.55 -3.96
N HIS A 9 -40.04 -42.80 -5.27
CA HIS A 9 -39.21 -42.02 -6.19
C HIS A 9 -39.74 -40.58 -6.37
N ALA A 10 -41.06 -40.42 -6.46
CA ALA A 10 -41.70 -39.11 -6.53
C ALA A 10 -41.50 -38.29 -5.24
N LEU A 11 -41.53 -38.93 -4.07
CA LEU A 11 -41.29 -38.28 -2.78
C LEU A 11 -39.84 -37.81 -2.63
N LYS A 12 -38.85 -38.64 -3.01
CA LYS A 12 -37.43 -38.26 -3.00
C LYS A 12 -37.13 -37.09 -3.95
N LYS A 13 -37.72 -37.09 -5.15
CA LYS A 13 -37.57 -35.99 -6.12
C LYS A 13 -38.15 -34.68 -5.59
N ARG A 14 -39.35 -34.72 -4.95
CA ARG A 14 -39.96 -33.55 -4.31
C ARG A 14 -39.12 -33.01 -3.16
N MET A 15 -38.59 -33.90 -2.31
CA MET A 15 -37.75 -33.50 -1.18
C MET A 15 -36.43 -32.87 -1.64
N SER A 16 -35.82 -33.41 -2.70
CA SER A 16 -34.59 -32.86 -3.28
C SER A 16 -34.80 -31.49 -3.92
N VAL A 17 -35.95 -31.25 -4.57
CA VAL A 17 -36.30 -29.93 -5.11
C VAL A 17 -36.53 -28.91 -3.99
N ILE A 18 -37.20 -29.30 -2.90
CA ILE A 18 -37.41 -28.43 -1.73
C ILE A 18 -36.07 -28.05 -1.07
N LEU A 19 -35.17 -29.01 -0.88
CA LEU A 19 -33.83 -28.75 -0.35
C LEU A 19 -33.03 -27.78 -1.23
N LEU A 20 -33.14 -27.91 -2.55
CA LEU A 20 -32.44 -27.04 -3.50
C LEU A 20 -33.00 -25.61 -3.46
N LEU A 21 -34.32 -25.46 -3.33
CA LEU A 21 -34.98 -24.16 -3.15
C LEU A 21 -34.58 -23.49 -1.82
N ILE A 22 -34.52 -24.25 -0.71
CA ILE A 22 -34.08 -23.74 0.58
C ILE A 22 -32.61 -23.30 0.50
N PHE A 23 -31.75 -24.08 -0.14
CA PHE A 23 -30.34 -23.73 -0.31
C PHE A 23 -30.15 -22.45 -1.14
N LEU A 24 -30.89 -22.32 -2.25
CA LEU A 24 -30.88 -21.11 -3.07
C LEU A 24 -31.38 -19.89 -2.30
N PHE A 25 -32.43 -20.05 -1.49
CA PHE A 25 -32.95 -18.99 -0.65
C PHE A 25 -31.94 -18.54 0.42
N LEU A 26 -31.30 -19.50 1.10
CA LEU A 26 -30.26 -19.21 2.10
C LEU A 26 -29.04 -18.51 1.47
N ALA A 27 -28.62 -18.93 0.27
CA ALA A 27 -27.53 -18.30 -0.45
C ALA A 27 -27.88 -16.85 -0.86
N ALA A 28 -29.11 -16.62 -1.35
CA ALA A 28 -29.58 -15.29 -1.72
C ALA A 28 -29.69 -14.35 -0.51
N ALA A 29 -30.21 -14.85 0.62
CA ALA A 29 -30.30 -14.09 1.87
C ALA A 29 -28.92 -13.71 2.43
N ASN A 30 -27.95 -14.63 2.37
CA ASN A 30 -26.56 -14.35 2.75
C ASN A 30 -25.89 -13.33 1.80
N MET A 31 -26.12 -13.42 0.48
CA MET A 31 -25.57 -12.41 -0.45
C MET A 31 -26.20 -11.02 -0.26
N ALA A 32 -27.51 -10.95 -0.01
CA ALA A 32 -28.18 -9.67 0.23
C ALA A 32 -27.69 -8.98 1.51
N THR A 33 -27.49 -9.75 2.59
CA THR A 33 -26.93 -9.22 3.85
C THR A 33 -25.49 -8.74 3.69
N TRP A 34 -24.66 -9.43 2.90
CA TRP A 34 -23.30 -8.95 2.60
C TRP A 34 -23.29 -7.63 1.85
N LYS A 35 -24.17 -7.47 0.86
CA LYS A 35 -24.31 -6.22 0.11
C LYS A 35 -24.69 -5.07 1.05
N GLU A 36 -25.72 -5.24 1.87
CA GLU A 36 -26.13 -4.20 2.82
C GLU A 36 -25.07 -3.92 3.90
N ASN A 37 -24.31 -4.92 4.35
CA ASN A 37 -23.37 -4.75 5.46
C ASN A 37 -22.03 -4.11 5.06
N ILE A 38 -21.59 -4.30 3.81
CA ILE A 38 -20.31 -3.79 3.31
C ILE A 38 -20.46 -2.44 2.60
N THR A 39 -21.65 -2.14 2.05
CA THR A 39 -21.86 -0.90 1.27
C THR A 39 -22.81 0.12 1.91
N SER A 40 -23.45 -0.17 3.05
CA SER A 40 -24.30 0.82 3.71
C SER A 40 -23.48 1.79 4.57
N LEU A 41 -23.58 3.07 4.23
CA LEU A 41 -22.99 4.18 4.99
C LEU A 41 -23.44 4.16 6.47
N SER A 42 -24.65 3.70 6.77
CA SER A 42 -25.17 3.68 8.15
C SER A 42 -24.43 2.70 9.07
N ASN A 43 -23.90 1.58 8.56
CA ASN A 43 -23.11 0.64 9.35
C ASN A 43 -21.68 1.16 9.58
N ALA A 44 -21.13 1.91 8.63
CA ALA A 44 -19.89 2.65 8.83
C ALA A 44 -20.04 3.71 9.93
N GLN A 45 -21.15 4.46 9.92
CA GLN A 45 -21.48 5.49 10.92
C GLN A 45 -21.73 4.94 12.32
N ASN A 46 -22.29 3.73 12.44
CA ASN A 46 -22.51 3.06 13.73
C ASN A 46 -21.29 2.28 14.24
N SER A 47 -20.24 2.16 13.44
CA SER A 47 -19.01 1.51 13.87
C SER A 47 -18.21 2.40 14.82
N VAL A 48 -17.50 1.78 15.75
CA VAL A 48 -16.61 2.49 16.70
C VAL A 48 -15.61 3.37 15.94
N LEU A 49 -15.05 2.88 14.83
CA LEU A 49 -14.12 3.61 13.97
C LEU A 49 -14.79 4.79 13.25
N GLY A 50 -16.02 4.62 12.75
CA GLY A 50 -16.77 5.70 12.09
C GLY A 50 -17.20 6.80 13.06
N ARG A 51 -17.58 6.43 14.29
CA ARG A 51 -17.84 7.41 15.36
C ARG A 51 -16.61 8.22 15.72
N PHE A 52 -15.44 7.58 15.86
CA PHE A 52 -14.18 8.30 16.11
C PHE A 52 -13.85 9.28 14.98
N ALA A 53 -14.06 8.89 13.72
CA ALA A 53 -13.85 9.79 12.58
C ALA A 53 -14.83 10.97 12.60
N GLN A 54 -16.10 10.76 12.91
CA GLN A 54 -17.11 11.83 12.99
C GLN A 54 -16.92 12.76 14.18
N GLU A 55 -16.59 12.23 15.36
CA GLU A 55 -16.29 13.02 16.56
C GLU A 55 -15.04 13.88 16.34
N ALA A 56 -14.02 13.37 15.63
CA ALA A 56 -12.85 14.14 15.24
C ALA A 56 -13.18 15.27 14.24
N LEU A 57 -14.10 15.02 13.29
CA LEU A 57 -14.55 16.04 12.33
C LEU A 57 -15.35 17.14 13.02
N ALA A 58 -16.29 16.79 13.89
CA ALA A 58 -17.10 17.75 14.65
C ALA A 58 -16.24 18.59 15.64
N ALA A 59 -15.16 18.01 16.17
CA ALA A 59 -14.18 18.72 16.98
C ALA A 59 -13.28 19.64 16.13
N GLY A 60 -12.93 19.23 14.91
CA GLY A 60 -12.14 20.01 13.96
C GLY A 60 -12.86 21.26 13.44
N ASP A 61 -14.17 21.17 13.21
CA ASP A 61 -15.00 22.25 12.66
C ASP A 61 -15.01 23.51 13.54
N LYS A 62 -14.73 23.37 14.84
CA LYS A 62 -14.63 24.51 15.78
C LYS A 62 -13.27 25.19 15.80
N SER A 63 -12.23 24.59 15.19
CA SER A 63 -10.85 25.07 15.27
C SER A 63 -10.21 25.43 13.92
N THR A 64 -10.84 25.10 12.79
CA THR A 64 -10.23 25.20 11.45
C THR A 64 -10.64 26.43 10.63
N THR A 65 -11.52 27.29 11.14
CA THR A 65 -11.97 28.48 10.41
C THR A 65 -10.86 29.51 10.16
N ASP A 66 -9.70 29.36 10.79
CA ASP A 66 -8.55 30.27 10.67
C ASP A 66 -7.45 29.78 9.71
N LEU A 67 -7.53 28.54 9.20
CA LEU A 67 -6.47 27.93 8.35
C LEU A 67 -6.94 27.51 6.95
N GLY A 68 -8.22 27.67 6.60
CA GLY A 68 -8.73 27.37 5.26
C GLY A 68 -8.63 25.90 4.84
N LEU A 69 -8.42 24.98 5.79
CA LEU A 69 -8.32 23.54 5.55
C LEU A 69 -9.67 22.88 5.86
N THR A 70 -10.61 22.98 4.92
CA THR A 70 -11.89 22.26 5.00
C THR A 70 -11.74 20.95 4.22
N LEU A 71 -11.74 19.82 4.92
CA LEU A 71 -11.83 18.49 4.31
C LEU A 71 -13.31 18.12 4.17
N SER A 72 -13.79 17.88 2.95
CA SER A 72 -15.17 17.43 2.76
C SER A 72 -15.31 15.94 3.07
N GLU A 73 -16.54 15.49 3.39
CA GLU A 73 -16.85 14.07 3.58
C GLU A 73 -16.52 13.24 2.33
N ALA A 74 -16.67 13.81 1.14
CA ALA A 74 -16.28 13.19 -0.12
C ALA A 74 -14.75 13.00 -0.23
N ASP A 75 -13.97 14.00 0.17
CA ASP A 75 -12.49 13.91 0.17
C ASP A 75 -12.00 12.86 1.17
N LEU A 76 -12.69 12.68 2.28
CA LEU A 76 -12.36 11.66 3.27
C LEU A 76 -12.66 10.26 2.74
N VAL A 77 -13.78 10.04 2.06
CA VAL A 77 -14.10 8.75 1.44
C VAL A 77 -13.08 8.41 0.35
N ASP A 78 -12.71 9.37 -0.50
CA ASP A 78 -11.68 9.17 -1.54
C ASP A 78 -10.31 8.81 -0.93
N ARG A 79 -9.95 9.46 0.18
CA ARG A 79 -8.67 9.21 0.86
C ARG A 79 -8.65 7.99 1.77
N THR A 80 -9.82 7.46 2.18
CA THR A 80 -9.93 6.31 3.09
C THR A 80 -10.33 5.02 2.39
N MET A 81 -10.86 5.10 1.16
CA MET A 81 -11.03 3.93 0.32
C MET A 81 -9.68 3.53 -0.28
N ILE A 82 -9.19 2.35 0.11
CA ILE A 82 -8.19 1.65 -0.68
C ILE A 82 -8.94 1.17 -1.93
N PRO A 83 -8.69 1.74 -3.13
CA PRO A 83 -9.38 1.26 -4.30
C PRO A 83 -9.00 -0.21 -4.49
N ALA A 84 -9.90 -1.02 -5.06
CA ALA A 84 -9.57 -2.37 -5.47
C ALA A 84 -8.65 -2.32 -6.71
N ILE A 85 -7.46 -1.75 -6.53
CA ILE A 85 -6.41 -1.67 -7.53
C ILE A 85 -5.52 -2.89 -7.32
N GLU A 86 -5.23 -3.60 -8.41
CA GLU A 86 -4.30 -4.74 -8.45
C GLU A 86 -2.85 -4.37 -8.05
N HIS A 87 -2.62 -3.12 -7.66
CA HIS A 87 -1.32 -2.55 -7.40
C HIS A 87 -1.37 -1.51 -6.27
N ALA A 88 -0.39 -1.56 -5.37
CA ALA A 88 -0.22 -0.54 -4.33
C ALA A 88 0.23 0.80 -4.96
N THR A 89 -0.59 1.84 -4.82
CA THR A 89 -0.24 3.22 -5.16
C THR A 89 0.35 3.91 -3.92
N LEU A 90 1.43 4.67 -4.11
CA LEU A 90 2.06 5.43 -3.04
C LEU A 90 1.47 6.85 -3.04
N LEU A 91 0.54 7.14 -2.14
CA LEU A 91 0.06 8.51 -1.92
C LEU A 91 1.02 9.21 -0.96
N LEU A 92 1.96 9.97 -1.50
CA LEU A 92 2.87 10.79 -0.69
C LEU A 92 2.14 12.07 -0.27
N PRO A 93 2.16 12.46 1.03
CA PRO A 93 1.77 13.81 1.39
C PRO A 93 2.70 14.79 0.66
N ALA A 94 2.12 15.77 -0.02
CA ALA A 94 2.82 16.70 -0.93
C ALA A 94 3.95 17.52 -0.28
N THR A 95 4.18 17.38 1.02
CA THR A 95 5.18 18.11 1.80
C THR A 95 5.80 17.23 2.89
N SER A 96 6.38 16.07 2.55
CA SER A 96 7.34 15.43 3.47
C SER A 96 8.68 16.17 3.37
N ASN A 97 8.80 17.32 4.03
CA ASN A 97 10.07 18.02 4.24
C ASN A 97 10.91 17.32 5.33
N THR A 98 10.91 15.99 5.32
CA THR A 98 11.68 15.15 6.22
C THR A 98 12.92 14.73 5.44
N ALA A 99 14.08 15.26 5.83
CA ALA A 99 15.31 15.01 5.11
C ALA A 99 15.75 13.55 5.35
N THR A 100 15.98 12.81 4.28
CA THR A 100 17.00 11.75 4.34
C THR A 100 18.29 12.32 3.82
N VAL A 101 19.40 11.82 4.35
CA VAL A 101 20.68 11.90 3.66
C VAL A 101 20.91 10.58 2.97
N GLY A 102 21.36 10.62 1.73
CA GLY A 102 21.58 9.40 0.97
C GLY A 102 22.30 9.68 -0.33
N SER A 103 22.82 8.60 -0.92
CA SER A 103 23.43 8.66 -2.24
C SER A 103 23.14 7.39 -3.01
N ILE A 104 22.94 7.58 -4.31
CA ILE A 104 22.83 6.48 -5.26
C ILE A 104 24.22 6.28 -5.83
N ASP A 105 24.80 5.12 -5.52
CA ASP A 105 26.12 4.74 -6.01
C ASP A 105 26.01 4.24 -7.46
N GLU A 106 24.98 3.44 -7.74
CA GLU A 106 24.76 2.84 -9.04
C GLU A 106 23.28 2.59 -9.30
N ILE A 107 22.84 2.89 -10.51
CA ILE A 107 21.56 2.43 -11.03
C ILE A 107 21.74 2.03 -12.49
N ARG A 108 21.32 0.81 -12.81
CA ARG A 108 21.52 0.23 -14.13
C ARG A 108 20.27 -0.52 -14.57
N ARG A 109 19.83 -0.26 -15.80
CA ARG A 109 18.77 -1.05 -16.43
C ARG A 109 19.28 -2.45 -16.75
N THR A 110 18.41 -3.43 -16.52
CA THR A 110 18.62 -4.85 -16.81
C THR A 110 17.40 -5.37 -17.56
N ASP A 111 17.51 -6.56 -18.17
CA ASP A 111 16.37 -7.15 -18.88
C ASP A 111 15.19 -7.52 -17.97
N LYS A 112 15.45 -7.61 -16.65
CA LYS A 112 14.45 -7.95 -15.63
C LYS A 112 13.97 -6.73 -14.82
N GLY A 113 14.47 -5.52 -15.08
CA GLY A 113 14.16 -4.31 -14.31
C GLY A 113 15.40 -3.48 -13.98
N TRP A 114 15.58 -3.08 -12.72
CA TRP A 114 16.65 -2.16 -12.29
C TRP A 114 17.58 -2.80 -11.28
N ALA A 115 18.90 -2.76 -11.53
CA ALA A 115 19.91 -3.01 -10.51
C ALA A 115 20.24 -1.69 -9.82
N VAL A 116 20.17 -1.66 -8.49
CA VAL A 116 20.38 -0.45 -7.68
C VAL A 116 21.35 -0.72 -6.55
N ARG A 117 22.19 0.27 -6.25
CA ARG A 117 23.12 0.27 -5.12
C ARG A 117 23.28 1.68 -4.58
N GLY A 118 23.41 1.79 -3.27
CA GLY A 118 23.57 3.08 -2.61
C GLY A 118 23.45 2.98 -1.11
N TRP A 119 23.17 4.12 -0.50
CA TRP A 119 22.87 4.22 0.92
C TRP A 119 21.85 5.33 1.17
N SER A 120 21.15 5.20 2.28
CA SER A 120 20.23 6.23 2.76
C SER A 120 20.04 6.09 4.26
N PHE A 121 19.87 7.22 4.93
CA PHE A 121 19.70 7.29 6.37
C PHE A 121 18.72 8.42 6.74
N PRO A 122 17.60 8.11 7.43
CA PRO A 122 16.69 9.11 7.97
C PRO A 122 17.41 10.02 8.96
N THR A 123 17.27 11.35 8.85
CA THR A 123 17.92 12.27 9.80
C THR A 123 17.18 12.34 11.14
N ASP A 124 15.91 11.93 11.17
CA ASP A 124 15.11 11.87 12.39
C ASP A 124 15.78 10.96 13.43
N THR A 125 15.88 11.45 14.67
CA THR A 125 16.52 10.71 15.75
C THR A 125 15.77 9.43 16.08
N GLY A 126 16.48 8.30 16.15
CA GLY A 126 15.91 7.00 16.53
C GLY A 126 15.32 6.18 15.38
N GLU A 127 15.27 6.73 14.15
CA GLU A 127 14.80 5.99 12.99
C GLU A 127 15.94 5.24 12.29
N ARG A 128 15.63 4.05 11.77
CA ARG A 128 16.54 3.28 10.93
C ARG A 128 15.93 3.02 9.56
N PRO A 129 16.74 2.98 8.49
CA PRO A 129 16.24 2.56 7.18
C PRO A 129 15.92 1.05 7.21
N GLU A 130 14.75 0.66 6.69
CA GLU A 130 14.34 -0.75 6.60
C GLU A 130 14.22 -1.22 5.16
N PHE A 131 13.49 -0.46 4.35
CA PHE A 131 13.23 -0.80 2.95
C PHE A 131 13.47 0.39 2.04
N LEU A 132 14.05 0.11 0.88
CA LEU A 132 14.06 0.97 -0.28
C LEU A 132 12.82 0.63 -1.10
N ILE A 133 11.92 1.59 -1.29
CA ILE A 133 10.73 1.43 -2.12
C ILE A 133 10.99 2.07 -3.46
N ALA A 134 10.75 1.32 -4.53
CA ALA A 134 10.84 1.82 -5.89
C ALA A 134 9.45 2.05 -6.45
N SER A 135 9.23 3.25 -6.97
CA SER A 135 8.02 3.65 -7.66
C SER A 135 8.36 3.98 -9.11
N GLN A 136 7.46 3.67 -10.03
CA GLN A 136 7.53 4.08 -11.41
C GLN A 136 6.19 4.70 -11.79
N ASN A 137 6.21 5.96 -12.25
CA ASN A 137 5.00 6.73 -12.56
C ASN A 137 3.97 6.74 -11.40
N GLY A 138 4.43 6.83 -10.14
CA GLY A 138 3.58 6.82 -8.94
C GLY A 138 3.12 5.44 -8.45
N LYS A 139 3.45 4.37 -9.18
CA LYS A 139 3.10 2.98 -8.83
C LYS A 139 4.29 2.26 -8.21
N VAL A 140 4.11 1.60 -7.07
CA VAL A 140 5.16 0.79 -6.46
C VAL A 140 5.47 -0.41 -7.35
N ILE A 141 6.73 -0.52 -7.79
CA ILE A 141 7.24 -1.61 -8.64
C ILE A 141 8.08 -2.62 -7.87
N GLY A 142 8.52 -2.30 -6.65
CA GLY A 142 9.21 -3.24 -5.80
C GLY A 142 9.79 -2.60 -4.54
N ALA A 143 10.33 -3.46 -3.68
CA ALA A 143 11.01 -3.07 -2.46
C ALA A 143 12.29 -3.88 -2.29
N LEU A 144 13.32 -3.26 -1.72
CA LEU A 144 14.60 -3.88 -1.40
C LEU A 144 14.93 -3.60 0.06
N ARG A 145 15.29 -4.63 0.82
CA ARG A 145 15.74 -4.43 2.20
C ARG A 145 17.14 -3.82 2.22
N PHE A 146 17.38 -2.90 3.15
CA PHE A 146 18.73 -2.45 3.47
C PHE A 146 19.57 -3.61 4.01
N ASN A 147 20.60 -3.99 3.25
CA ASN A 147 21.33 -5.24 3.42
C ASN A 147 22.86 -5.07 3.38
N GLN A 148 23.37 -3.85 3.20
CA GLN A 148 24.80 -3.58 3.12
C GLN A 148 25.29 -2.81 4.35
N LYS A 149 26.49 -3.20 4.81
CA LYS A 149 27.20 -2.45 5.85
C LYS A 149 27.96 -1.30 5.23
N ARG A 150 27.86 -0.10 5.82
CA ARG A 150 28.52 1.13 5.36
C ARG A 150 29.33 1.81 6.48
N PRO A 151 30.52 1.27 6.84
CA PRO A 151 31.40 1.89 7.83
C PRO A 151 31.87 3.29 7.43
N ASP A 152 31.97 3.55 6.14
CA ASP A 152 32.26 4.85 5.54
C ASP A 152 31.17 5.89 5.91
N VAL A 153 29.89 5.50 5.82
CA VAL A 153 28.76 6.35 6.21
C VAL A 153 28.72 6.56 7.72
N VAL A 154 29.01 5.54 8.52
CA VAL A 154 29.15 5.67 9.99
C VAL A 154 30.19 6.74 10.34
N LYS A 155 31.35 6.71 9.66
CA LYS A 155 32.41 7.70 9.87
C LYS A 155 32.00 9.10 9.42
N ALA A 156 31.30 9.22 8.28
CA ALA A 156 30.86 10.50 7.73
C ALA A 156 29.75 11.15 8.58
N LEU A 157 28.81 10.37 9.08
CA LEU A 157 27.68 10.87 9.88
C LEU A 157 27.97 10.90 11.39
N GLY A 158 29.05 10.27 11.86
CA GLY A 158 29.36 10.13 13.28
C GLY A 158 28.34 9.26 14.04
N ARG A 159 27.64 8.37 13.34
CA ARG A 159 26.47 7.64 13.85
C ARG A 159 26.60 6.14 13.63
N GLN A 160 26.69 5.35 14.71
CA GLN A 160 26.85 3.89 14.64
C GLN A 160 25.62 3.16 14.10
N ASP A 161 24.44 3.71 14.31
CA ASP A 161 23.20 3.20 13.76
C ASP A 161 23.09 3.33 12.23
N ALA A 162 23.96 4.13 11.61
CA ALA A 162 24.10 4.20 10.15
C ALA A 162 24.86 3.00 9.56
N LEU A 163 25.32 2.03 10.36
CA LEU A 163 26.09 0.90 9.85
C LEU A 163 25.31 0.08 8.81
N LEU A 164 24.00 -0.12 8.99
CA LEU A 164 23.14 -0.86 8.06
C LEU A 164 22.32 0.07 7.14
N SER A 165 22.93 1.17 6.71
CA SER A 165 22.31 2.16 5.81
C SER A 165 22.52 1.87 4.32
N GLY A 166 23.24 0.81 3.95
CA GLY A 166 23.48 0.48 2.56
C GLY A 166 22.43 -0.48 1.99
N PHE A 167 22.17 -0.35 0.69
CA PHE A 167 21.34 -1.27 -0.08
C PHE A 167 22.05 -1.69 -1.37
N SER A 168 21.82 -2.93 -1.78
CA SER A 168 22.23 -3.44 -3.09
C SER A 168 21.31 -4.57 -3.51
N GLY A 169 20.76 -4.50 -4.72
CA GLY A 169 19.87 -5.54 -5.22
C GLY A 169 19.23 -5.22 -6.57
N GLN A 170 18.30 -6.07 -6.97
CA GLN A 170 17.55 -5.94 -8.21
C GLN A 170 16.06 -5.73 -7.90
N ILE A 171 15.48 -4.69 -8.49
CA ILE A 171 14.04 -4.44 -8.52
C ILE A 171 13.52 -5.00 -9.83
N THR A 172 12.72 -6.05 -9.75
CA THR A 172 12.16 -6.71 -10.93
C THR A 172 10.91 -6.01 -11.43
N THR A 173 10.83 -5.70 -12.72
CA THR A 173 9.66 -5.11 -13.35
C THR A 173 9.06 -6.09 -14.37
N ALA A 174 7.74 -6.10 -14.51
CA ALA A 174 7.06 -6.99 -15.47
C ALA A 174 7.39 -6.64 -16.94
N THR A 175 7.77 -5.39 -17.18
CA THR A 175 8.12 -4.86 -18.51
C THR A 175 9.45 -4.13 -18.42
N LYS A 176 10.22 -4.20 -19.51
CA LYS A 176 11.45 -3.41 -19.66
C LYS A 176 11.08 -1.93 -19.69
N PRO A 177 11.64 -1.08 -18.81
CA PRO A 177 11.35 0.35 -18.82
C PRO A 177 11.86 0.98 -20.12
N ALA A 178 10.99 1.71 -20.83
CA ALA A 178 11.36 2.49 -22.02
C ALA A 178 12.22 3.70 -21.62
N ASP A 179 11.78 4.43 -20.60
CA ASP A 179 12.44 5.61 -20.04
C ASP A 179 12.81 5.42 -18.57
N CYS A 180 13.69 6.28 -18.06
CA CYS A 180 13.97 6.32 -16.63
C CYS A 180 12.89 7.16 -15.96
N SER A 181 11.91 6.50 -15.35
CA SER A 181 10.88 7.13 -14.51
C SER A 181 10.79 6.50 -13.13
N ILE A 182 11.92 5.94 -12.66
CA ILE A 182 12.02 5.32 -11.35
C ILE A 182 12.33 6.37 -10.28
N THR A 183 11.52 6.40 -9.25
CA THR A 183 11.72 7.21 -8.05
C THR A 183 11.94 6.27 -6.87
N LEU A 184 12.95 6.58 -6.05
CA LEU A 184 13.32 5.78 -4.90
C LEU A 184 12.91 6.49 -3.60
N PHE A 185 12.41 5.72 -2.65
CA PHE A 185 12.06 6.18 -1.32
C PHE A 185 12.71 5.30 -0.27
N THR A 186 13.16 5.89 0.82
CA THR A 186 13.53 5.15 2.02
C THR A 186 12.32 5.04 2.93
N LEU A 187 11.96 3.82 3.29
CA LEU A 187 10.98 3.51 4.33
C LEU A 187 11.74 3.20 5.62
N SER A 188 11.49 4.01 6.65
CA SER A 188 12.11 3.82 7.97
C SER A 188 11.34 2.80 8.83
N SER A 189 11.93 2.44 9.96
CA SER A 189 11.32 1.56 10.97
C SER A 189 10.04 2.10 11.61
N SER A 190 9.77 3.40 11.49
CA SER A 190 8.50 4.02 11.90
C SER A 190 7.49 4.13 10.75
N LEU A 191 7.78 3.49 9.61
CA LEU A 191 6.98 3.51 8.39
C LEU A 191 6.84 4.89 7.74
N LYS A 192 7.79 5.80 8.00
CA LYS A 192 7.89 7.06 7.27
C LYS A 192 8.61 6.87 5.95
N LEU A 193 8.11 7.52 4.91
CA LEU A 193 8.71 7.55 3.58
C LEU A 193 9.51 8.82 3.38
N TYR A 194 10.71 8.67 2.85
CA TYR A 194 11.62 9.76 2.57
C TYR A 194 12.08 9.68 1.11
N PRO A 195 11.92 10.75 0.31
CA PRO A 195 12.38 10.74 -1.07
C PRO A 195 13.91 10.69 -1.13
N MET A 196 14.45 9.84 -2.01
CA MET A 196 15.88 9.83 -2.32
C MET A 196 16.22 10.80 -3.47
N PRO A 197 17.51 11.13 -3.66
CA PRO A 197 17.97 11.87 -4.84
C PRO A 197 17.49 11.24 -6.15
N ASP A 198 17.37 12.06 -7.20
CA ASP A 198 16.87 11.60 -8.50
C ASP A 198 17.74 10.45 -9.04
N ALA A 199 17.11 9.28 -9.16
CA ALA A 199 17.77 8.08 -9.65
C ALA A 199 18.05 8.17 -11.16
N CYS A 200 17.25 8.94 -11.90
CA CYS A 200 17.35 9.01 -13.35
C CYS A 200 18.45 9.93 -13.85
N GLU A 201 18.76 10.99 -13.11
CA GLU A 201 19.97 11.79 -13.33
C GLU A 201 21.23 10.92 -13.24
N LYS A 202 21.32 10.06 -12.22
CA LYS A 202 22.42 9.11 -12.04
C LYS A 202 22.47 8.02 -13.11
N ALA A 203 21.32 7.54 -13.59
CA ALA A 203 21.25 6.52 -14.65
C ALA A 203 21.74 7.04 -16.02
N ALA A 204 21.60 8.34 -16.28
CA ALA A 204 22.02 8.98 -17.52
C ALA A 204 23.54 9.13 -17.64
N HIS A 205 24.27 9.11 -16.53
CA HIS A 205 25.73 9.25 -16.47
C HIS A 205 26.38 8.08 -15.70
N PRO A 206 26.47 6.89 -16.30
CA PRO A 206 27.22 5.79 -15.70
C PRO A 206 28.69 6.20 -15.57
N ILE A 207 29.22 6.17 -14.34
CA ILE A 207 30.65 6.38 -14.09
C ILE A 207 31.38 5.18 -14.73
N PRO A 208 32.40 5.42 -15.58
CA PRO A 208 33.12 4.38 -16.31
C PRO A 208 33.88 3.40 -15.40
#